data_AF-A0A916JAH5-F1
#
_entry.id   AF-A0A916JAH5-F1
#
_cell.length_a   1.000
_cell.length_b   1.000
_cell.length_c   1.000
_cell.angle_alpha   90.00
_cell.angle_beta   90.00
_cell.angle_gamma   90.00
#
_symmetry.space_group_name_H-M   'P 1'
#
loop_
_entity.id
_entity.type
_entity.pdbx_description
1 polymer ?
#
loop_
_entity_poly.entity_id
_entity_poly.type
_entity_poly.pdbx_seq_one_letter_code
_entity_poly.pdbx_strand_id
1 'polypeptide(L)'
;MILATFLYGGIVLMFLAAGMFIYGVHMFTYRGQFSTWEKDIGEFSFLFWLPTLLSGLISTMISISIRNSIGRKAGRKQPEGTKDL
;
A
#
# COMPACT_ATOMS: atom_id res chain seq x y z
N MET A 1 0.24 12.76 12.55
CA MET A 1 1.50 12.25 11.97
C MET A 1 1.42 10.77 11.64
N ILE A 2 1.21 9.87 12.62
CA ILE A 2 1.23 8.40 12.42
C ILE A 2 0.34 7.92 11.25
N LEU A 3 -0.90 8.40 11.15
CA LEU A 3 -1.83 7.99 10.09
C LEU A 3 -1.35 8.36 8.68
N ALA A 4 -0.70 9.51 8.53
CA ALA A 4 -0.16 9.94 7.25
C ALA A 4 1.04 9.06 6.86
N THR A 5 1.90 8.71 7.82
CA THR A 5 3.04 7.79 7.61
C THR A 5 2.57 6.43 7.12
N PHE A 6 1.51 5.87 7.69
CA PHE A 6 0.94 4.60 7.21
C PHE A 6 0.38 4.70 5.78
N LEU A 7 -0.22 5.83 5.43
CA LEU A 7 -0.79 6.05 4.10
C LEU A 7 0.32 6.22 3.04
N TYR A 8 1.37 6.99 3.34
CA TYR A 8 2.56 7.08 2.48
C TYR A 8 3.28 5.73 2.35
N GLY A 9 3.45 5.00 3.46
CA GLY A 9 4.04 3.66 3.45
C GLY A 9 3.25 2.68 2.58
N GLY A 10 1.91 2.70 2.67
CA GLY A 10 1.03 1.89 1.83
C GLY A 10 1.21 2.18 0.34
N ILE A 11 1.29 3.46 -0.03
CA ILE A 11 1.52 3.88 -1.42
C ILE A 11 2.90 3.38 -1.92
N VAL A 12 3.95 3.55 -1.13
CA VAL A 12 5.30 3.08 -1.48
C VAL A 12 5.32 1.57 -1.65
N LEU A 13 4.66 0.82 -0.78
CA LEU A 13 4.49 -0.64 -0.89
C LEU A 13 3.79 -1.05 -2.19
N MET A 14 2.77 -0.29 -2.62
CA MET A 14 2.10 -0.56 -3.91
C MET A 14 3.02 -0.32 -5.10
N PHE A 15 3.81 0.76 -5.11
CA PHE A 15 4.81 0.99 -6.16
C PHE A 15 5.90 -0.07 -6.17
N LEU A 16 6.38 -0.48 -4.99
CA LEU A 16 7.37 -1.54 -4.86
C LEU A 16 6.82 -2.87 -5.41
N ALA A 17 5.58 -3.22 -5.06
CA ALA A 17 4.92 -4.41 -5.58
C ALA A 17 4.76 -4.36 -7.11
N ALA A 18 4.39 -3.20 -7.67
CA ALA A 18 4.32 -3.03 -9.12
C ALA A 18 5.70 -3.21 -9.79
N GLY A 19 6.76 -2.67 -9.18
CA GLY A 19 8.13 -2.87 -9.66
C GLY A 19 8.56 -4.34 -9.62
N MET A 20 8.30 -5.03 -8.51
CA MET A 20 8.55 -6.47 -8.36
C MET A 20 7.79 -7.30 -9.40
N PHE A 21 6.53 -6.95 -9.68
CA PHE A 21 5.72 -7.63 -10.68
C PHE A 21 6.28 -7.44 -12.09
N ILE A 22 6.58 -6.20 -12.48
CA ILE A 22 7.16 -5.88 -13.81
C ILE A 22 8.50 -6.60 -13.98
N TYR A 23 9.36 -6.57 -12.96
CA TYR A 23 10.65 -7.23 -12.98
C TYR A 23 10.51 -8.76 -13.09
N GLY A 24 9.61 -9.36 -12.30
CA GLY A 24 9.32 -10.79 -12.36
C GLY A 24 8.80 -11.23 -13.74
N VAL A 25 7.83 -10.50 -14.31
CA VAL A 25 7.29 -10.79 -15.65
C VAL A 25 8.35 -10.62 -16.74
N HIS A 26 9.21 -9.60 -16.61
CA HIS A 26 10.33 -9.41 -17.54
C HIS A 26 11.29 -10.60 -17.51
N MET A 27 11.63 -11.10 -16.31
CA MET A 27 12.43 -12.31 -16.11
C MET A 27 11.82 -13.56 -16.74
N PHE A 28 10.49 -13.73 -16.64
CA PHE A 28 9.78 -14.85 -17.28
C PHE A 28 9.80 -14.79 -18.81
N THR A 29 9.80 -13.58 -19.38
CA THR A 29 9.71 -13.37 -20.83
C THR A 29 11.08 -13.41 -21.50
N TYR A 30 12.12 -13.01 -20.77
CA TYR A 30 13.46 -12.87 -21.29
C TYR A 30 14.17 -14.23 -21.32
N ARG A 31 14.53 -14.70 -22.52
CA ARG A 31 15.22 -15.99 -22.74
C ARG A 31 16.75 -15.88 -22.77
N GLY A 32 17.30 -14.73 -22.37
CA GLY A 32 18.74 -14.51 -22.30
C GLY A 32 19.41 -15.31 -21.19
N GLN A 33 20.75 -15.41 -21.27
CA GLN A 33 21.56 -15.98 -20.18
C GLN A 33 21.57 -15.01 -18.99
N PHE A 34 20.65 -15.19 -18.06
CA PHE A 34 20.73 -14.56 -16.75
C PHE A 34 21.73 -15.28 -15.86
N SER A 35 22.46 -14.50 -15.06
CA SER A 35 23.25 -15.04 -13.96
C SER A 35 22.34 -15.70 -12.91
N THR A 36 22.87 -16.62 -12.13
CA THR A 36 22.13 -17.31 -11.05
C THR A 36 21.48 -16.32 -10.09
N TRP A 37 22.20 -15.25 -9.74
CA TRP A 37 21.72 -14.20 -8.84
C TRP A 37 20.49 -13.45 -9.36
N GLU A 38 20.49 -13.10 -10.64
CA GLU A 38 19.35 -12.39 -11.23
C GLU A 38 18.10 -13.27 -11.23
N LYS A 39 18.26 -14.57 -11.51
CA LYS A 39 17.15 -15.54 -11.48
C LYS A 39 16.52 -15.63 -10.11
N ASP A 40 17.34 -15.76 -9.06
CA ASP A 40 16.85 -15.86 -7.69
C ASP A 40 16.08 -14.59 -7.27
N ILE A 41 16.59 -13.41 -7.63
CA ILE A 41 15.92 -12.13 -7.35
C ILE A 41 14.61 -12.00 -8.14
N GLY A 42 14.60 -12.44 -9.41
CA GLY A 42 13.42 -12.43 -10.26
C GLY A 42 12.31 -13.35 -9.75
N GLU A 43 12.66 -14.56 -9.34
CA GLU A 43 11.73 -15.52 -8.76
C GLU A 43 11.16 -15.02 -7.43
N PHE A 44 12.02 -14.48 -6.55
CA PHE A 44 11.57 -13.88 -5.28
C PHE A 44 10.64 -12.69 -5.52
N SER A 45 10.96 -11.84 -6.50
CA SER A 45 10.11 -10.70 -6.88
C SER A 45 8.74 -11.16 -7.39
N PHE A 46 8.70 -12.21 -8.21
CA PHE A 46 7.45 -12.78 -8.74
C PHE A 46 6.65 -13.59 -7.70
N LEU A 47 7.28 -14.12 -6.66
CA LEU A 47 6.55 -14.78 -5.58
C LEU A 47 5.99 -13.76 -4.57
N PHE A 48 6.78 -12.73 -4.25
CA PHE A 48 6.44 -11.78 -3.19
C PHE A 48 5.70 -10.52 -3.64
N TRP A 49 5.55 -10.23 -4.95
CA TRP A 49 4.79 -9.04 -5.38
C TRP A 49 3.35 -9.06 -4.90
N LEU A 50 2.65 -10.20 -4.97
CA LEU A 50 1.24 -10.31 -4.62
C LEU A 50 1.00 -10.19 -3.11
N PRO A 51 1.76 -10.89 -2.23
CA PRO A 51 1.74 -10.64 -0.78
C PRO A 51 2.06 -9.18 -0.42
N THR A 52 3.06 -8.59 -1.06
CA THR A 52 3.46 -7.19 -0.82
C THR A 52 2.34 -6.23 -1.21
N LEU A 53 1.73 -6.41 -2.38
CA LEU A 53 0.61 -5.60 -2.85
C LEU A 53 -0.59 -5.69 -1.91
N LEU A 54 -0.91 -6.91 -1.46
CA LEU A 54 -2.00 -7.15 -0.53
C LEU A 54 -1.76 -6.46 0.82
N SER A 55 -0.53 -6.53 1.34
CA SER A 55 -0.15 -5.84 2.58
C SER A 55 -0.29 -4.31 2.47
N GLY A 56 0.15 -3.73 1.36
CA GLY A 56 0.02 -2.30 1.07
C GLY A 56 -1.44 -1.86 0.96
N LEU A 57 -2.28 -2.68 0.30
CA LEU A 57 -3.71 -2.43 0.16
C LEU A 57 -4.43 -2.44 1.51
N ILE A 58 -4.16 -3.47 2.34
CA ILE A 58 -4.75 -3.59 3.68
C ILE A 58 -4.35 -2.41 4.56
N SER A 59 -3.06 -2.04 4.57
CA SER A 59 -2.56 -0.90 5.34
C SER A 59 -3.25 0.42 4.94
N THR A 60 -3.45 0.62 3.64
CA THR A 60 -4.13 1.80 3.09
C THR A 60 -5.61 1.81 3.47
N MET A 61 -6.30 0.68 3.37
CA MET A 61 -7.71 0.54 3.76
C MET A 61 -7.96 0.80 5.24
N ILE A 62 -7.09 0.28 6.11
CA ILE A 62 -7.16 0.51 7.57
C ILE A 62 -6.96 2.00 7.86
N SER A 63 -5.96 2.63 7.23
CA SER A 63 -5.66 4.05 7.42
C SER A 63 -6.84 4.95 7.03
N ILE A 64 -7.48 4.66 5.88
CA ILE A 64 -8.68 5.39 5.42
C ILE A 64 -9.85 5.15 6.36
N SER A 65 -10.06 3.91 6.80
CA SER A 65 -11.16 3.54 7.71
C SER A 65 -11.07 4.26 9.05
N ILE A 66 -9.86 4.36 9.61
CA ILE A 66 -9.60 5.12 10.84
C ILE A 66 -9.85 6.62 10.61
N ARG A 67 -9.33 7.18 9.50
CA ARG A 67 -9.54 8.60 9.15
C ARG A 67 -11.03 8.95 9.07
N ASN A 68 -11.80 8.13 8.35
CA ASN A 68 -13.24 8.33 8.19
C ASN A 68 -14.00 8.18 9.51
N SER A 69 -13.56 7.28 10.39
CA SER A 69 -14.19 7.09 11.70
C SER A 69 -13.92 8.27 12.65
N ILE A 70 -12.73 8.88 12.59
CA ILE A 70 -12.41 10.09 13.36
C ILE A 70 -13.22 11.30 12.85
N GLY A 71 -13.29 11.50 11.53
CA GLY A 71 -14.07 12.59 10.93
C GLY A 71 -15.55 12.54 11.32
N ARG A 72 -16.16 11.34 11.34
CA ARG A 72 -17.54 11.14 11.80
C ARG A 72 -17.77 11.49 13.28
N LYS A 73 -16.76 11.32 14.13
CA LYS A 73 -16.86 11.72 15.56
C LYS A 73 -16.75 13.22 15.75
N ALA A 74 -15.96 13.93 14.92
CA ALA A 74 -15.85 15.38 14.97
C ALA A 74 -17.16 16.07 14.55
N GLY A 75 -17.81 15.60 13.47
CA GLY A 75 -19.09 16.15 13.02
C GLY A 75 -20.26 15.93 14.00
N ARG A 76 -20.22 14.85 14.81
CA ARG A 76 -21.24 14.61 15.85
C ARG A 76 -21.05 15.41 17.13
N LYS A 77 -19.92 16.09 17.31
CA LYS A 77 -19.64 16.91 18.50
C LYS A 77 -19.88 18.40 18.28
N GLN A 78 -20.31 18.83 17.09
CA GLN A 78 -20.73 20.22 16.90
C GLN A 78 -22.02 20.44 17.68
N PRO A 79 -21.99 21.21 18.78
CA PRO A 79 -23.14 21.36 19.65
C PRO A 79 -24.20 22.20 18.93
N GLU A 80 -25.39 21.65 18.88
CA GLU A 80 -26.64 22.29 18.49
C GLU A 80 -27.06 23.32 19.56
N GLY A 81 -26.20 24.31 19.86
CA GLY A 81 -26.34 25.15 21.05
C GLY A 81 -25.77 26.55 20.94
N THR A 82 -25.87 27.18 19.76
CA THR A 82 -25.61 28.62 19.62
C THR A 82 -26.57 29.23 18.61
N LYS A 83 -27.87 29.03 18.86
CA LYS A 83 -28.94 29.81 18.22
C LYS A 83 -29.74 30.66 19.21
N ASP A 84 -29.26 30.77 20.44
CA ASP A 84 -29.96 31.48 21.52
C ASP A 84 -29.03 32.56 22.07
N LEU A 85 -28.81 33.62 21.28
CA LEU A 85 -28.41 34.96 21.71
C LEU A 85 -28.62 35.95 20.57
#